data_AF-A0A9D5M546-F1
#
_entry.id   AF-A0A9D5M546-F1
#
_cell.length_a   1.000
_cell.length_b   1.000
_cell.length_c   1.000
_cell.angle_alpha   90.00
_cell.angle_beta   90.00
_cell.angle_gamma   90.00
#
_symmetry.space_group_name_H-M   'P 1'
#
loop_
_entity.id
_entity.type
_entity.pdbx_description
1 polymer ?
#
loop_
_entity_poly.entity_id
_entity_poly.type
_entity_poly.pdbx_seq_one_letter_code
_entity_poly.pdbx_strand_id
1 'polypeptide(L)' 'MTLSEAVGKRVENLLAERNMTQYQLYKNGGIPRSTISVTVDGKYKTVKLDTIYQIVATLGITLKEFFDDPLFDEVED' A
#
# COMPACT_ATOMS: atom_id res chain seq x y z
N MET A 1 -2.51 11.45 10.78
CA MET A 1 -3.29 10.62 9.81
C MET A 1 -3.47 9.24 10.40
N THR A 2 -4.51 8.48 10.02
CA THR A 2 -4.63 7.08 10.48
C THR A 2 -3.58 6.19 9.79
N LEU A 3 -3.22 5.07 10.41
CA LEU A 3 -2.29 4.11 9.81
C LEU A 3 -2.77 3.61 8.44
N SER A 4 -4.07 3.35 8.28
CA SER A 4 -4.64 2.91 7.00
C SER A 4 -4.50 3.97 5.90
N GLU A 5 -4.68 5.25 6.23
CA GLU A 5 -4.48 6.36 5.28
C GLU A 5 -3.00 6.48 4.88
N ALA A 6 -2.08 6.36 5.84
CA ALA A 6 -0.64 6.38 5.57
C ALA A 6 -0.23 5.23 4.63
N VAL A 7 -0.73 4.02 4.90
CA VAL A 7 -0.50 2.84 4.05
C VAL A 7 -1.05 3.06 2.64
N GLY A 8 -2.29 3.53 2.50
CA GLY A 8 -2.89 3.81 1.20
C GLY A 8 -2.06 4.81 0.40
N LYS A 9 -1.71 5.93 1.02
CA LYS A 9 -0.91 7.00 0.41
C LYS A 9 0.49 6.54 0.03
N ARG A 10 1.15 5.72 0.87
CA ARG A 10 2.45 5.12 0.55
C ARG A 10 2.36 4.22 -0.69
N VAL A 11 1.30 3.41 -0.81
CA VAL A 11 1.08 2.58 -2.00
C VAL A 11 0.86 3.45 -3.25
N GLU A 12 0.08 4.53 -3.17
CA GLU A 12 -0.10 5.45 -4.30
C GLU A 12 1.21 6.08 -4.76
N ASN A 13 2.03 6.55 -3.82
CA ASN A 13 3.33 7.14 -4.12
C ASN A 13 4.25 6.14 -4.84
N LEU A 14 4.36 4.91 -4.32
CA LEU A 14 5.19 3.86 -4.92
C LEU A 14 4.72 3.47 -6.33
N LEU A 15 3.40 3.48 -6.58
CA LEU A 15 2.82 3.26 -7.90
C LEU A 15 3.14 4.42 -8.85
N ALA A 16 3.00 5.65 -8.40
CA ALA A 16 3.31 6.85 -9.18
C ALA A 16 4.79 6.92 -9.57
N GLU A 17 5.71 6.66 -8.63
CA GLU A 17 7.16 6.59 -8.87
C GLU A 17 7.54 5.57 -9.95
N ARG A 18 6.79 4.47 -10.04
CA ARG A 18 7.03 3.37 -10.98
C ARG A 18 6.22 3.49 -12.27
N ASN A 19 5.45 4.57 -12.43
CA ASN A 19 4.49 4.74 -13.53
C ASN A 19 3.56 3.51 -13.69
N MET A 20 3.15 2.95 -12.54
CA MET A 20 2.28 1.79 -12.43
C MET A 20 0.88 2.20 -12.01
N THR A 21 -0.11 1.52 -12.55
CA THR A 21 -1.52 1.65 -12.14
C THR A 21 -1.86 0.62 -11.07
N GLN A 22 -2.90 0.88 -10.26
CA GLN A 22 -3.47 -0.13 -9.36
C GLN A 22 -3.89 -1.41 -10.11
N TYR A 23 -4.28 -1.29 -11.39
CA TYR A 23 -4.61 -2.44 -12.23
C TYR A 23 -3.38 -3.30 -12.55
N GLN A 24 -2.22 -2.69 -12.82
CA GLN A 24 -0.98 -3.44 -13.03
C GLN A 24 -0.51 -4.11 -11.73
N LEU A 25 -0.68 -3.45 -10.58
CA LEU A 25 -0.43 -4.06 -9.27
C LEU A 25 -1.33 -5.28 -9.04
N TYR A 26 -2.63 -5.17 -9.35
CA TYR A 26 -3.58 -6.29 -9.32
C TYR A 26 -3.20 -7.43 -10.26
N LYS A 27 -2.79 -7.12 -11.49
CA LYS A 27 -2.47 -8.14 -12.49
C LYS A 27 -1.21 -8.94 -12.12
N ASN A 28 -0.27 -8.28 -11.44
CA ASN A 28 1.04 -8.85 -11.12
C ASN A 28 1.10 -9.40 -9.68
N GLY A 29 0.27 -8.88 -8.78
CA GLY A 29 0.19 -9.28 -7.38
C GLY A 29 -1.01 -10.16 -7.17
N GLY A 30 -0.85 -11.30 -6.48
CA GLY A 30 -1.92 -12.25 -6.18
C GLY A 30 -3.01 -11.73 -5.21
N ILE A 31 -3.29 -10.42 -5.22
CA ILE A 31 -4.20 -9.70 -4.35
C ILE A 31 -5.47 -9.38 -5.14
N PRO A 32 -6.67 -9.67 -4.61
CA PRO A 32 -7.91 -9.28 -5.27
C PRO A 32 -7.99 -7.77 -5.52
N ARG A 33 -8.54 -7.37 -6.68
CA ARG A 33 -8.73 -5.95 -7.06
C ARG A 33 -9.52 -5.15 -6.02
N SER A 34 -10.52 -5.78 -5.39
CA SER A 34 -11.32 -5.18 -4.32
C SER A 34 -10.48 -4.83 -3.09
N THR A 35 -9.51 -5.68 -2.75
CA THR A 35 -8.59 -5.46 -1.62
C THR A 35 -7.58 -4.35 -1.91
N ILE A 36 -7.02 -4.29 -3.12
CA ILE A 36 -6.12 -3.19 -3.53
C ILE A 36 -6.87 -1.86 -3.50
N SER A 37 -8.04 -1.78 -4.13
CA SER A 37 -8.83 -0.54 -4.17
C SER A 37 -9.18 -0.04 -2.76
N VAL A 38 -9.55 -0.95 -1.85
CA VAL A 38 -9.85 -0.59 -0.47
C VAL A 38 -8.62 -0.10 0.30
N THR A 39 -7.48 -0.76 0.10
CA THR A 39 -6.22 -0.40 0.77
C THR A 39 -5.70 0.95 0.28
N VAL A 40 -5.76 1.17 -1.03
CA VAL A 40 -5.25 2.40 -1.66
C VAL A 40 -6.15 3.59 -1.36
N ASP A 41 -7.47 3.43 -1.41
CA ASP A 41 -8.42 4.51 -1.11
C ASP A 41 -8.35 4.99 0.35
N GLY A 42 -7.68 4.26 1.26
CA GLY A 42 -7.58 4.60 2.68
C GLY A 42 -8.93 4.60 3.43
N LYS A 43 -10.02 4.17 2.78
CA LYS A 43 -11.41 4.29 3.28
C LYS A 43 -11.76 3.34 4.42
N TYR A 44 -10.95 2.30 4.65
CA TYR A 44 -11.21 1.33 5.71
C TYR A 44 -10.27 1.55 6.89
N LYS A 45 -10.85 1.44 8.09
CA LYS A 45 -10.14 1.58 9.36
C LYS A 45 -9.04 0.53 9.60
N THR A 46 -8.95 -0.50 8.77
CA THR A 46 -8.00 -1.61 8.96
C THR A 46 -7.49 -2.15 7.64
N VAL A 47 -6.16 -2.23 7.52
CA VAL A 47 -5.46 -2.97 6.47
C VAL A 47 -4.79 -4.20 7.11
N LYS A 48 -4.85 -5.35 6.42
CA LYS A 48 -4.19 -6.58 6.88
C LYS A 48 -2.70 -6.53 6.54
N LEU A 49 -1.84 -6.94 7.47
CA LEU A 49 -0.40 -7.05 7.23
C LEU A 49 -0.08 -7.96 6.03
N ASP A 50 -0.81 -9.07 5.86
CA ASP A 50 -0.65 -9.97 4.70
C ASP A 50 -0.88 -9.25 3.37
N THR A 51 -1.82 -8.31 3.32
CA THR A 51 -2.08 -7.50 2.12
C THR A 51 -0.89 -6.58 1.84
N ILE A 52 -0.36 -5.90 2.86
CA ILE A 52 0.82 -5.05 2.72
C ILE A 52 2.01 -5.89 2.23
N TYR A 53 2.23 -7.06 2.83
CA TYR A 53 3.27 -8.01 2.42
C TYR A 53 3.16 -8.40 0.95
N GLN A 54 1.95 -8.75 0.49
CA GLN A 54 1.74 -9.08 -0.92
C GLN A 54 1.99 -7.88 -1.85
N ILE A 55 1.62 -6.67 -1.44
CA ILE A 55 1.85 -5.45 -2.23
C ILE A 55 3.34 -5.21 -2.39
N VAL A 56 4.09 -5.20 -1.28
CA VAL A 56 5.54 -4.93 -1.31
C VAL A 56 6.29 -6.01 -2.07
N ALA A 57 5.90 -7.28 -1.91
CA ALA A 57 6.47 -8.38 -2.67
C ALA A 57 6.23 -8.23 -4.18
N THR A 58 5.03 -7.76 -4.59
CA THR A 58 4.71 -7.48 -5.99
C THR A 58 5.51 -6.29 -6.54
N LEU A 59 5.76 -5.29 -5.71
CA LEU A 59 6.56 -4.11 -6.04
C LEU A 59 8.08 -4.36 -5.96
N GLY A 60 8.50 -5.54 -5.53
CA GLY A 60 9.90 -5.93 -5.38
C GLY A 60 10.63 -5.20 -4.25
N ILE A 61 9.91 -4.75 -3.22
CA ILE A 61 10.48 -4.08 -2.04
C ILE A 61 10.16 -4.88 -0.78
N THR A 62 10.93 -4.64 0.28
CA THR A 62 10.73 -5.24 1.59
C THR A 62 9.71 -4.45 2.41
N LEU A 63 9.14 -5.07 3.45
CA LEU A 63 8.31 -4.37 4.43
C LEU A 63 9.08 -3.23 5.12
N LYS A 64 10.39 -3.41 5.36
CA LYS A 64 11.24 -2.37 5.92
C LYS A 64 11.25 -1.12 5.03
N GLU A 65 11.54 -1.28 3.75
CA GLU A 65 11.57 -0.16 2.78
C GLU A 65 10.19 0.48 2.58
N PHE A 66 9.12 -0.30 2.76
CA PHE A 66 7.76 0.23 2.70
C PHE A 66 7.48 1.18 3.86
N PHE A 67 7.79 0.78 5.10
CA PHE A 67 7.55 1.56 6.32
C PHE A 67 8.64 2.61 6.63
N ASP A 68 9.78 2.55 5.94
CA ASP A 68 10.83 3.58 5.97
C ASP A 68 10.42 4.79 5.11
N ASP A 69 9.37 5.50 5.55
CA ASP A 69 8.83 6.69 4.90
C ASP A 69 8.27 7.68 5.94
N PRO A 70 8.51 9.01 5.78
CA PRO A 70 8.01 10.01 6.73
C PRO A 70 6.49 10.03 6.93
N LEU A 71 5.71 9.46 6.00
CA LEU A 71 4.27 9.28 6.19
C LEU A 71 3.93 8.52 7.48
N PHE A 72 4.83 7.65 7.96
CA PHE A 72 4.63 6.87 9.17
C PHE A 72 5.08 7.59 10.45
N ASP A 73 5.80 8.72 10.35
CA ASP A 73 6.20 9.53 11.51
C ASP A 73 5.03 10.37 12.07
N GLU A 74 4.06 10.70 11.21
CA GLU A 74 2.88 11.52 11.52
C GLU A 74 1.59 10.67 11.71
N VAL A 75 1.75 9.37 11.95
CA VAL A 75 0.63 8.48 12.29
C VAL A 75 0.26 8.69 13.76
N GLU A 76 -0.97 9.13 13.98
CA GLU A 76 -1.57 9.31 15.30
C GLU A 76 -2.78 8.38 15.35
N ASP A 77 -2.63 7.17 15.90
CA ASP A 77 -3.71 6.19 16.09
C ASP A 77 -3.82 5.80 17.57
#